data_AF-A0A7X2PRF4-F1
#
_entry.id   AF-A0A7X2PRF4-F1
#
_cell.length_a   1.000
_cell.length_b   1.000
_cell.length_c   1.000
_cell.angle_alpha   90.00
_cell.angle_beta   90.00
_cell.angle_gamma   90.00
#
_symmetry.space_group_name_H-M   'P 1'
#
loop_
_entity.id
_entity.type
_entity.pdbx_description
1 polymer ?
#
loop_
_entity_poly.entity_id
_entity_poly.type
_entity_poly.pdbx_seq_one_letter_code
_entity_poly.pdbx_strand_id
1 'polypeptide(L)'
;MEAFAYPIAPVPRTAVLVPWFSNAFSNGFSSGCVSGILRPRPVRIFRKGWGSDVVEFAPAAIAGTWEQWQALLRVSIPSLTHAVIVLWRPGQERLTETDRDRLWDAFRVPVFEQVIGKSGELFASECEAHDGLHLKSSRLPTDNEYVDASPCPCGQKTSRIGCSQGTAMLRRIAAYAR
;
A
#
# COMPACT_ATOMS: atom_id res chain seq x y z
N MET A 1 9.64 11.08 10.81
CA MET A 1 8.24 10.67 11.05
C MET A 1 7.72 10.27 9.68
N GLU A 2 7.71 8.97 9.37
CA GLU A 2 7.59 8.51 7.99
C GLU A 2 6.16 8.62 7.46
N ALA A 3 6.07 9.24 6.29
CA ALA A 3 4.86 9.53 5.55
C ALA A 3 4.27 8.26 4.90
N PHE A 4 3.05 8.38 4.35
CA PHE A 4 2.54 7.39 3.41
C PHE A 4 3.58 7.11 2.31
N ALA A 5 3.99 5.86 2.16
CA ALA A 5 4.88 5.45 1.09
C ALA A 5 4.05 4.81 -0.02
N TYR A 6 4.15 5.34 -1.23
CA TYR A 6 3.46 4.75 -2.36
C TYR A 6 4.23 3.50 -2.85
N PRO A 7 3.56 2.39 -3.23
CA PRO A 7 4.22 1.13 -3.54
C PRO A 7 5.21 1.15 -4.72
N ILE A 8 4.95 1.97 -5.75
CA ILE A 8 5.73 1.99 -7.01
C ILE A 8 6.13 3.41 -7.39
N ALA A 9 7.44 3.68 -7.54
CA ALA A 9 7.90 4.97 -8.03
C ALA A 9 7.73 5.10 -9.57
N PRO A 10 7.43 6.30 -10.12
CA PRO A 10 7.16 7.55 -9.40
C PRO A 10 5.74 7.61 -8.81
N VAL A 11 5.58 8.35 -7.72
CA VAL A 11 4.29 8.47 -7.02
C VAL A 11 3.28 9.25 -7.89
N PRO A 12 2.15 8.64 -8.30
CA PRO A 12 1.12 9.33 -9.06
C PRO A 12 0.24 10.18 -8.13
N ARG A 13 -0.72 10.92 -8.70
CA ARG A 13 -1.73 11.64 -7.90
C ARG A 13 -2.52 10.65 -7.04
N THR A 14 -2.24 10.61 -5.74
CA THR A 14 -2.79 9.64 -4.80
C THR A 14 -3.67 10.33 -3.77
N ALA A 15 -4.93 9.90 -3.69
CA ALA A 15 -5.84 10.32 -2.63
C ALA A 15 -5.74 9.33 -1.46
N VAL A 16 -5.52 9.84 -0.25
CA VAL A 16 -5.53 9.06 0.99
C VAL A 16 -6.82 9.41 1.74
N LEU A 17 -7.75 8.46 1.85
CA LEU A 17 -9.09 8.71 2.39
C LEU A 17 -9.18 8.57 3.93
N VAL A 18 -8.08 8.19 4.59
CA VAL A 18 -8.06 7.96 6.03
C VAL A 18 -7.70 9.23 6.82
N PRO A 19 -8.51 9.63 7.81
CA PRO A 19 -8.37 10.94 8.45
C PRO A 19 -7.21 11.06 9.46
N TRP A 20 -6.68 9.94 9.95
CA TRP A 20 -5.66 9.90 11.02
C TRP A 20 -4.22 9.94 10.51
N PHE A 21 -3.98 10.01 9.20
CA PHE A 21 -2.65 10.39 8.73
C PHE A 21 -2.37 11.84 9.15
N SER A 22 -1.26 12.05 9.86
CA SER A 22 -0.82 13.39 10.19
C SER A 22 -0.34 14.11 8.92
N ASN A 23 -0.59 15.42 8.81
CA ASN A 23 -0.12 16.25 7.68
C ASN A 23 1.42 16.40 7.64
N ALA A 24 2.17 15.64 8.45
CA ALA A 24 3.63 15.64 8.52
C ALA A 24 4.26 14.93 7.31
N PHE A 25 3.79 15.25 6.10
CA PHE A 25 4.48 14.93 4.85
C PHE A 25 5.68 15.87 4.68
N SER A 26 6.73 15.66 5.47
CA SER A 26 8.02 16.29 5.26
C SER A 26 8.96 15.35 4.49
N ASN A 27 9.22 15.76 3.25
CA ASN A 27 10.44 15.55 2.46
C ASN A 27 11.14 14.18 2.57
N GLY A 28 10.82 13.30 1.62
CA GLY A 28 11.63 12.13 1.28
C GLY A 28 11.95 12.10 -0.21
N PHE A 29 12.49 13.20 -0.76
CA PHE A 29 13.14 13.17 -2.08
C PHE A 29 14.36 14.09 -2.06
N SER A 30 15.40 13.67 -1.33
CA SER A 30 16.75 14.23 -1.49
C SER A 30 17.41 13.53 -2.66
N SER A 31 17.22 14.06 -3.86
CA SER A 31 18.27 14.02 -4.86
C SER A 31 18.31 15.41 -5.48
N GLY A 32 19.39 16.13 -5.14
CA GLY A 32 19.49 17.57 -5.32
C GLY A 32 19.33 17.99 -6.77
N CYS A 33 18.37 18.87 -7.04
CA CYS A 33 18.47 19.87 -8.09
C CYS A 33 17.68 21.12 -7.65
N VAL A 34 18.22 22.27 -8.00
CA VAL A 34 17.89 23.61 -7.52
C VAL A 34 16.74 24.20 -8.36
N SER A 35 15.90 25.02 -7.72
CA SER A 35 15.05 26.08 -8.32
C SER A 35 13.74 25.71 -9.03
N GLY A 36 12.66 26.35 -8.56
CA GLY A 36 11.56 26.83 -9.41
C GLY A 36 10.39 25.86 -9.68
N ILE A 37 9.17 26.34 -9.40
CA ILE A 37 7.85 25.71 -9.57
C ILE A 37 7.46 24.80 -8.41
N LEU A 38 6.51 25.28 -7.59
CA LEU A 38 5.79 24.49 -6.59
C LEU A 38 5.03 23.36 -7.31
N ARG A 39 5.68 22.21 -7.55
CA ARG A 39 5.00 21.04 -8.10
C ARG A 39 3.90 20.64 -7.12
N PRO A 40 2.64 20.49 -7.56
CA PRO A 40 1.58 20.04 -6.67
C PRO A 40 1.97 18.69 -6.06
N ARG A 41 1.79 18.58 -4.74
CA ARG A 41 2.12 17.35 -4.02
C ARG A 41 1.30 16.20 -4.62
N PRO A 42 1.95 15.11 -5.06
CA PRO A 42 1.23 14.01 -5.69
C PRO A 42 0.31 13.31 -4.68
N VAL A 43 0.55 13.38 -3.38
CA VAL A 43 -0.29 12.75 -2.35
C VAL A 43 -1.08 13.79 -1.58
N ARG A 44 -2.40 13.57 -1.40
CA ARG A 44 -3.29 14.42 -0.57
C ARG A 44 -4.18 13.56 0.34
N ILE A 45 -4.40 14.03 1.57
CA ILE A 45 -5.34 13.41 2.52
C ILE A 45 -6.72 14.07 2.38
N PHE A 46 -7.76 13.24 2.32
CA PHE A 46 -9.15 13.65 2.27
C PHE A 46 -9.89 13.11 3.50
N ARG A 47 -9.94 13.93 4.56
CA ARG A 47 -10.47 13.52 5.88
C ARG A 47 -11.96 13.21 5.89
N LYS A 48 -12.70 13.74 4.91
CA LYS A 48 -14.14 13.48 4.74
C LYS A 48 -14.41 12.21 3.91
N GLY A 49 -13.36 11.51 3.48
CA GLY A 49 -13.49 10.37 2.56
C GLY A 49 -13.72 10.82 1.13
N TRP A 50 -14.41 9.99 0.35
CA TRP A 50 -14.74 10.26 -1.05
C TRP A 50 -15.79 11.37 -1.18
N GLY A 51 -15.50 12.39 -2.00
CA GLY A 51 -16.34 13.57 -2.17
C GLY A 51 -15.93 14.40 -3.39
N SER A 52 -16.58 15.55 -3.58
CA SER A 52 -16.34 16.44 -4.73
C SER A 52 -14.89 16.96 -4.80
N ASP A 53 -14.27 17.19 -3.65
CA ASP A 53 -12.86 17.59 -3.53
C ASP A 53 -11.89 16.49 -4.00
N VAL A 54 -12.23 15.21 -3.76
CA VAL A 54 -11.46 14.06 -4.28
C VAL A 54 -11.64 13.93 -5.79
N VAL A 55 -12.87 14.10 -6.29
CA VAL A 55 -13.16 14.04 -7.73
C VAL A 55 -12.41 15.15 -8.48
N GLU A 56 -12.44 16.38 -7.96
CA GLU A 56 -11.70 17.52 -8.53
C GLU A 56 -10.18 17.26 -8.53
N PHE A 57 -9.67 16.59 -7.50
CA PHE A 57 -8.26 16.22 -7.45
C PHE A 57 -7.85 15.19 -8.52
N ALA A 58 -8.81 14.45 -9.09
CA ALA A 58 -8.60 13.45 -10.13
C ALA A 58 -7.44 12.48 -9.80
N PRO A 59 -7.55 11.71 -8.70
CA PRO A 59 -6.53 10.77 -8.29
C PRO A 59 -6.36 9.67 -9.33
N ALA A 60 -5.09 9.33 -9.59
CA ALA A 60 -4.69 8.17 -10.38
C ALA A 60 -4.54 6.90 -9.53
N ALA A 61 -4.44 7.07 -8.20
CA ALA A 61 -4.47 6.01 -7.21
C ALA A 61 -5.22 6.45 -5.94
N ILE A 62 -5.79 5.50 -5.21
CA ILE A 62 -6.45 5.77 -3.94
C ILE A 62 -5.88 4.85 -2.87
N ALA A 63 -5.73 5.37 -1.65
CA ALA A 63 -5.42 4.60 -0.46
C ALA A 63 -6.53 4.78 0.58
N GLY A 64 -7.06 3.68 1.10
CA GLY A 64 -8.17 3.68 2.05
C GLY A 64 -8.26 2.37 2.81
N THR A 65 -9.05 2.34 3.88
CA THR A 65 -9.34 1.07 4.58
C THR A 65 -10.23 0.17 3.75
N TRP A 66 -10.34 -1.10 4.14
CA TRP A 66 -11.23 -2.04 3.46
C TRP A 66 -12.69 -1.59 3.47
N GLU A 67 -13.18 -1.05 4.58
CA GLU A 67 -14.56 -0.52 4.69
C GLU A 67 -14.79 0.65 3.72
N GLN A 68 -13.77 1.49 3.51
CA GLN A 68 -13.83 2.57 2.54
C GLN A 68 -13.87 2.02 1.11
N TRP A 69 -13.09 0.98 0.80
CA TRP A 69 -13.14 0.32 -0.49
C TRP A 69 -14.48 -0.37 -0.75
N GLN A 70 -15.06 -1.03 0.25
CA GLN A 70 -16.41 -1.60 0.16
C GLN A 70 -17.48 -0.53 -0.13
N ALA A 71 -17.32 0.68 0.41
CA ALA A 71 -18.19 1.81 0.08
C ALA A 71 -17.93 2.33 -1.35
N LEU A 72 -16.66 2.44 -1.76
CA LEU A 72 -16.26 2.88 -3.10
C LEU A 72 -16.74 1.93 -4.21
N LEU A 73 -16.79 0.62 -3.95
CA LEU A 73 -17.34 -0.37 -4.89
C LEU A 73 -18.84 -0.17 -5.19
N ARG A 74 -19.55 0.62 -4.38
CA ARG A 74 -20.99 0.91 -4.55
C ARG A 74 -21.27 2.21 -5.29
N VAL A 75 -20.23 2.98 -5.61
CA VAL A 75 -20.35 4.28 -6.29
C VAL A 75 -19.53 4.27 -7.57
N SER A 76 -19.90 5.13 -8.52
CA SER A 76 -19.07 5.35 -9.68
C SER A 76 -17.89 6.25 -9.30
N ILE A 77 -16.67 5.70 -9.40
CA ILE A 77 -15.45 6.50 -9.36
C ILE A 77 -14.82 6.53 -10.76
N PRO A 78 -14.20 7.66 -11.16
CA PRO A 78 -13.40 7.69 -12.37
C PRO A 78 -12.34 6.60 -12.36
N SER A 79 -12.06 6.00 -13.52
CA SER A 79 -11.09 4.91 -13.64
C SER A 79 -9.73 5.33 -13.10
N LEU A 80 -9.23 4.56 -12.14
CA LEU A 80 -7.87 4.67 -11.65
C LEU A 80 -6.92 4.18 -12.73
N THR A 81 -5.70 4.72 -12.75
CA THR A 81 -4.70 4.35 -13.76
C THR A 81 -3.48 3.66 -13.16
N HIS A 82 -3.29 3.71 -11.84
CA HIS A 82 -2.08 3.23 -11.21
C HIS A 82 -2.31 2.17 -10.13
N ALA A 83 -3.12 2.45 -9.10
CA ALA A 83 -3.27 1.51 -8.00
C ALA A 83 -4.52 1.72 -7.13
N VAL A 84 -4.96 0.59 -6.58
CA VAL A 84 -5.80 0.49 -5.38
C VAL A 84 -4.88 0.12 -4.21
N ILE A 85 -4.93 0.88 -3.11
CA ILE A 85 -4.11 0.61 -1.92
C ILE A 85 -5.02 0.41 -0.72
N VAL A 86 -5.00 -0.80 -0.16
CA VAL A 86 -5.78 -1.16 1.03
C VAL A 86 -4.93 -1.01 2.28
N LEU A 87 -5.43 -0.24 3.24
CA LEU A 87 -4.75 0.11 4.46
C LEU A 87 -5.33 -0.67 5.64
N TRP A 88 -4.45 -1.32 6.39
CA TRP A 88 -4.78 -2.16 7.54
C TRP A 88 -4.12 -1.65 8.82
N ARG A 89 -4.72 -1.96 9.95
CA ARG A 89 -4.08 -1.89 11.27
C ARG A 89 -3.39 -3.21 11.59
N PRO A 90 -2.40 -3.21 12.50
CA PRO A 90 -1.83 -4.44 13.03
C PRO A 90 -2.91 -5.40 13.55
N GLY A 91 -2.82 -6.68 13.19
CA GLY A 91 -3.73 -7.73 13.63
C GLY A 91 -5.10 -7.75 12.95
N GLN A 92 -5.39 -6.85 12.01
CA GLN A 92 -6.59 -6.98 11.17
C GLN A 92 -6.40 -8.07 10.12
N GLU A 93 -7.51 -8.72 9.78
CA GLU A 93 -7.57 -9.67 8.67
C GLU A 93 -7.19 -9.00 7.36
N ARG A 94 -6.49 -9.74 6.51
CA ARG A 94 -5.95 -9.27 5.23
C ARG A 94 -6.95 -9.48 4.09
N LEU A 95 -6.70 -8.88 2.94
CA LEU A 95 -7.52 -9.17 1.77
C LEU A 95 -7.47 -10.66 1.45
N THR A 96 -8.65 -11.25 1.23
CA THR A 96 -8.75 -12.57 0.58
C THR A 96 -8.51 -12.43 -0.92
N GLU A 97 -8.24 -13.55 -1.61
CA GLU A 97 -8.13 -13.55 -3.07
C GLU A 97 -9.43 -13.06 -3.73
N THR A 98 -10.57 -13.50 -3.22
CA THR A 98 -11.89 -13.03 -3.65
C THR A 98 -12.06 -11.51 -3.51
N ASP A 99 -11.51 -10.90 -2.46
CA ASP A 99 -11.57 -9.46 -2.29
C ASP A 99 -10.64 -8.71 -3.25
N ARG A 100 -9.48 -9.28 -3.57
CA ARG A 100 -8.58 -8.77 -4.61
C ARG A 100 -9.23 -8.82 -5.98
N ASP A 101 -9.87 -9.94 -6.33
CA ASP A 101 -10.61 -10.11 -7.59
C ASP A 101 -11.72 -9.06 -7.74
N ARG A 102 -12.49 -8.81 -6.68
CA ARG A 102 -13.53 -7.77 -6.68
C ARG A 102 -12.97 -6.38 -6.98
N LEU A 103 -11.84 -6.02 -6.36
CA LEU A 103 -11.19 -4.74 -6.58
C LEU A 103 -10.60 -4.66 -8.01
N TRP A 104 -10.01 -5.74 -8.50
CA TRP A 104 -9.50 -5.83 -9.85
C TRP A 104 -10.61 -5.69 -10.90
N ASP A 105 -11.74 -6.36 -10.71
CA ASP A 105 -12.86 -6.29 -11.64
C ASP A 105 -13.48 -4.90 -11.72
N ALA A 106 -13.52 -4.19 -10.60
CA ALA A 106 -14.05 -2.84 -10.53
C ALA A 106 -13.09 -1.78 -11.11
N PHE A 107 -11.79 -1.87 -10.81
CA PHE A 107 -10.86 -0.77 -11.05
C PHE A 107 -9.77 -1.06 -12.09
N ARG A 108 -9.54 -2.33 -12.44
CA ARG A 108 -8.58 -2.78 -13.47
C ARG A 108 -7.17 -2.24 -13.29
N VAL A 109 -6.77 -2.03 -12.03
CA VAL A 109 -5.41 -1.63 -11.63
C VAL A 109 -4.90 -2.54 -10.52
N PRO A 110 -3.57 -2.67 -10.35
CA PRO A 110 -2.99 -3.47 -9.28
C PRO A 110 -3.50 -3.07 -7.89
N VAL A 111 -3.72 -4.08 -7.05
CA VAL A 111 -4.18 -3.95 -5.67
C VAL A 111 -3.00 -4.22 -4.73
N PHE A 112 -2.62 -3.21 -3.95
CA PHE A 112 -1.58 -3.33 -2.93
C PHE A 112 -2.16 -3.24 -1.54
N GLU A 113 -1.48 -3.85 -0.58
CA GLU A 113 -1.83 -3.69 0.83
C GLU A 113 -0.70 -3.05 1.65
N GLN A 114 -1.07 -2.34 2.71
CA GLN A 114 -0.14 -1.76 3.69
C GLN A 114 -0.65 -1.91 5.11
N VAL A 115 0.26 -2.14 6.07
CA VAL A 115 -0.03 -2.05 7.50
C VAL A 115 0.44 -0.71 8.02
N ILE A 116 -0.46 0.02 8.68
CA ILE A 116 -0.25 1.39 9.14
C ILE A 116 -0.54 1.52 10.64
N GLY A 117 0.41 2.08 11.39
CA GLY A 117 0.27 2.43 12.81
C GLY A 117 -0.71 3.58 13.06
N LYS A 118 -1.17 3.75 14.31
CA LYS A 118 -2.27 4.68 14.68
C LYS A 118 -2.09 6.09 14.11
N SER A 119 -0.85 6.57 14.01
CA SER A 119 -0.49 7.91 13.55
C SER A 119 -0.12 8.03 12.06
N GLY A 120 -0.34 6.98 11.26
CA GLY A 120 -0.01 6.95 9.83
C GLY A 120 1.35 6.32 9.50
N GLU A 121 2.03 5.76 10.49
CA GLU A 121 3.37 5.17 10.33
C GLU A 121 3.31 3.88 9.51
N LEU A 122 4.15 3.75 8.48
CA LEU A 122 4.21 2.54 7.69
C LEU A 122 4.92 1.42 8.44
N PHE A 123 4.24 0.30 8.65
CA PHE A 123 4.77 -0.86 9.34
C PHE A 123 5.15 -2.00 8.39
N ALA A 124 4.33 -2.23 7.37
CA ALA A 124 4.63 -3.18 6.31
C ALA A 124 3.94 -2.75 5.01
N SER A 125 4.52 -3.11 3.86
CA SER A 125 3.95 -2.79 2.55
C SER A 125 4.16 -3.91 1.55
N GLU A 126 3.16 -4.20 0.75
CA GLU A 126 3.29 -5.06 -0.42
C GLU A 126 4.14 -4.38 -1.50
N CYS A 127 4.94 -5.18 -2.21
CA CYS A 127 5.71 -4.74 -3.37
C CYS A 127 5.08 -5.28 -4.67
N GLU A 128 5.60 -4.87 -5.82
CA GLU A 128 5.12 -5.30 -7.15
C GLU A 128 5.17 -6.82 -7.39
N ALA A 129 5.95 -7.57 -6.61
CA ALA A 129 5.97 -9.03 -6.71
C ALA A 129 4.70 -9.69 -6.14
N HIS A 130 3.85 -8.95 -5.41
CA HIS A 130 2.64 -9.45 -4.73
C HIS A 130 2.88 -10.74 -3.94
N ASP A 131 4.04 -10.83 -3.29
CA ASP A 131 4.53 -12.03 -2.62
C ASP A 131 4.69 -11.78 -1.11
N GLY A 132 3.62 -11.25 -0.51
CA GLY A 132 3.58 -10.80 0.88
C GLY A 132 4.06 -9.36 1.09
N LEU A 133 4.04 -8.94 2.35
CA LEU A 133 4.31 -7.57 2.77
C LEU A 133 5.69 -7.45 3.39
N HIS A 134 6.54 -6.63 2.79
CA HIS A 134 7.83 -6.29 3.37
C HIS A 134 7.66 -5.51 4.66
N LEU A 135 8.31 -5.99 5.73
CA LEU A 135 8.43 -5.27 6.98
C LEU A 135 9.22 -3.98 6.76
N LYS A 136 8.68 -2.86 7.26
CA LYS A 136 9.28 -1.52 7.22
C LYS A 136 9.62 -1.01 8.63
N SER A 137 9.04 -1.61 9.66
CA SER A 137 9.25 -1.24 11.05
C SER A 137 9.26 -2.49 11.93
N SER A 138 10.24 -2.57 12.84
CA SER A 138 10.27 -3.59 13.91
C SER A 138 9.18 -3.41 14.97
N ARG A 139 8.42 -2.31 14.91
CA ARG A 139 7.30 -2.05 15.82
C ARG A 139 6.01 -2.77 15.43
N LEU A 140 5.99 -3.46 14.29
CA LEU A 140 4.88 -4.34 13.94
C LEU A 140 5.03 -5.64 14.74
N PRO A 141 4.06 -6.01 15.60
CA PRO A 141 4.08 -7.32 16.23
C PRO A 141 3.94 -8.41 15.16
N THR A 142 4.83 -9.40 15.19
CA THR A 142 4.84 -10.52 14.22
C THR A 142 4.70 -11.88 14.90
N ASP A 143 4.43 -11.93 16.20
CA ASP A 143 4.42 -13.18 16.99
C ASP A 143 3.38 -14.21 16.48
N ASN A 144 2.30 -13.71 15.86
CA ASN A 144 1.23 -14.52 15.27
C ASN A 144 1.28 -14.55 13.72
N GLU A 145 2.38 -14.08 13.13
CA GLU A 145 2.56 -13.99 11.68
C GLU A 145 3.63 -14.98 11.21
N TYR A 146 3.43 -15.59 10.05
CA TYR A 146 4.53 -16.29 9.38
C TYR A 146 5.47 -15.26 8.76
N VAL A 147 6.71 -15.20 9.27
CA VAL A 147 7.75 -14.30 8.77
C VAL A 147 8.64 -15.04 7.77
N ASP A 148 8.55 -14.68 6.50
CA ASP A 148 9.41 -15.19 5.44
C ASP A 148 10.65 -14.29 5.26
N ALA A 149 11.82 -14.85 5.53
CA ALA A 149 13.11 -14.19 5.33
C ALA A 149 13.79 -14.57 4.00
N SER A 150 13.11 -15.34 3.13
CA SER A 150 13.65 -15.70 1.82
C SER A 150 13.73 -14.49 0.88
N PRO A 151 14.64 -14.52 -0.13
CA PRO A 151 14.75 -13.43 -1.09
C PRO A 151 13.43 -13.18 -1.82
N CYS A 152 12.97 -11.92 -1.82
CA CYS A 152 11.83 -11.51 -2.60
C CYS A 152 12.22 -11.34 -4.09
N PRO A 153 11.38 -11.73 -5.05
CA PRO A 153 11.60 -11.45 -6.48
C PRO A 153 11.80 -9.96 -6.81
N CYS A 154 11.27 -9.04 -5.99
CA CYS A 154 11.50 -7.60 -6.17
C CYS A 154 12.93 -7.15 -5.77
N GLY A 155 13.75 -8.05 -5.23
CA GLY A 155 15.14 -7.77 -4.81
C GLY A 155 15.27 -7.14 -3.42
N GLN A 156 14.17 -6.76 -2.76
CA GLN A 156 14.23 -6.29 -1.36
C GLN A 156 14.61 -7.43 -0.42
N LYS A 157 15.52 -7.12 0.52
CA LYS A 157 16.07 -8.08 1.50
C LYS A 157 15.34 -8.10 2.84
N THR A 158 14.33 -7.25 3.01
CA THR A 158 13.57 -7.23 4.27
C THR A 158 12.61 -8.42 4.32
N SER A 159 12.47 -9.01 5.51
CA SER A 159 11.52 -10.10 5.73
C SER A 159 10.10 -9.66 5.41
N ARG A 160 9.25 -10.65 5.11
CA ARG A 160 7.87 -10.45 4.68
C ARG A 160 6.90 -11.20 5.58
N ILE A 161 5.68 -10.68 5.70
CA ILE A 161 4.54 -11.35 6.33
C ILE A 161 3.43 -11.59 5.30
N GLY A 162 2.49 -12.47 5.62
CA GLY A 162 1.35 -12.76 4.73
C GLY A 162 1.71 -13.51 3.44
N CYS A 163 2.93 -14.07 3.32
CA CYS A 163 3.27 -14.99 2.23
C CYS A 163 2.44 -16.28 2.38
N SER A 164 1.89 -16.80 1.29
CA SER A 164 1.16 -18.08 1.35
C SER A 164 2.11 -19.22 1.75
N GLN A 165 1.82 -19.92 2.84
CA GLN A 165 2.71 -20.96 3.40
C GLN A 165 3.09 -22.03 2.35
N GLY A 166 2.20 -22.33 1.39
CA GLY A 166 2.44 -23.28 0.31
C GLY A 166 3.52 -22.85 -0.69
N THR A 167 3.61 -21.56 -1.03
CA THR A 167 4.64 -21.06 -1.96
C THR A 167 6.01 -20.95 -1.29
N ALA A 168 6.05 -20.58 0.00
CA ALA A 168 7.29 -20.52 0.77
C ALA A 168 7.94 -21.92 0.94
N MET A 169 7.15 -22.96 1.18
CA MET A 169 7.64 -24.34 1.30
C MET A 169 8.15 -24.89 -0.04
N LEU A 170 7.42 -24.68 -1.13
CA LEU A 170 7.87 -25.10 -2.47
C LEU A 170 9.17 -24.39 -2.89
N ARG A 171 9.36 -23.13 -2.52
CA ARG A 171 10.61 -22.39 -2.79
C ARG A 171 11.79 -22.89 -1.97
N ARG A 172 11.58 -23.26 -0.70
CA ARG A 172 12.64 -23.90 0.11
C ARG A 172 13.11 -25.20 -0.54
N ILE A 173 12.17 -26.05 -0.97
CA ILE A 173 12.49 -27.31 -1.67
C ILE A 173 13.29 -27.02 -2.96
N ALA A 174 12.86 -26.05 -3.77
CA ALA A 174 13.56 -25.67 -4.99
C ALA A 174 14.96 -25.05 -4.74
N ALA A 175 15.16 -24.36 -3.62
CA ALA A 175 16.46 -23.77 -3.26
C ALA A 175 17.48 -24.82 -2.77
N TYR A 176 17.03 -25.92 -2.17
CA TYR A 176 17.88 -27.04 -1.72
C TYR A 176 18.04 -28.16 -2.76
N ALA A 177 17.34 -28.08 -3.89
CA ALA A 177 17.46 -29.04 -5.01
C ALA A 177 18.58 -28.67 -6.00
N ARG A 178 19.56 -27.86 -5.59
CA ARG A 178 20.73 -27.45 -6.39
C ARG A 178 22.02 -27.99 -5.80
#